data_AF-A0A972TND9-F1
#
_entry.id   AF-A0A972TND9-F1
#
_cell.length_a   1.000
_cell.length_b   1.000
_cell.length_c   1.000
_cell.angle_alpha   90.00
_cell.angle_beta   90.00
_cell.angle_gamma   90.00
#
_symmetry.space_group_name_H-M   'P 1'
#
loop_
_entity.id
_entity.type
_entity.pdbx_description
1 polymer ?
#
loop_
_entity_poly.entity_id
_entity_poly.type
_entity_poly.pdbx_seq_one_letter_code
_entity_poly.pdbx_strand_id
1 'polypeptide(L)'
;MAQREVLHFAHANGFPSGTYGKLLRILENEYDVIAIEKFGHDPRYPVDENWSNLVKELINFIESNSSEPIIGVGHSMGGVLTFLAAYQRP
;
A
#
# COMPACT_ATOMS: atom_id res chain seq x y z
N MET A 1 -17.70 -10.50 -16.51
CA MET A 1 -16.24 -10.66 -16.29
C MET A 1 -16.06 -10.88 -14.80
N ALA A 2 -15.28 -11.87 -14.38
CA ALA A 2 -15.03 -12.09 -12.96
C ALA A 2 -14.34 -10.85 -12.38
N GLN A 3 -14.78 -10.40 -11.20
CA GLN A 3 -14.15 -9.30 -10.48
C GLN A 3 -12.78 -9.78 -9.98
N ARG A 4 -11.71 -9.03 -10.28
CA ARG A 4 -10.36 -9.34 -9.79
C ARG A 4 -10.23 -8.81 -8.37
N GLU A 5 -9.47 -9.53 -7.54
CA GLU A 5 -9.13 -9.07 -6.20
C GLU A 5 -8.19 -7.87 -6.27
N VAL A 6 -8.35 -6.93 -5.34
CA VAL A 6 -7.47 -5.77 -5.22
C VAL A 6 -6.22 -6.17 -4.46
N LEU A 7 -5.05 -5.84 -5.04
CA LEU A 7 -3.75 -6.04 -4.39
C LEU A 7 -3.12 -4.67 -4.12
N HIS A 8 -2.90 -4.36 -2.84
CA HIS A 8 -2.13 -3.19 -2.45
C HIS A 8 -0.64 -3.53 -2.34
N PHE A 9 0.22 -2.76 -3.01
CA PHE A 9 1.67 -2.86 -2.87
C PHE A 9 2.28 -1.65 -2.13
N ALA A 10 2.98 -1.92 -1.04
CA ALA A 10 3.73 -0.93 -0.27
C ALA A 10 5.25 -1.04 -0.51
N HIS A 11 5.86 0.04 -1.00
CA HIS A 11 7.27 0.08 -1.38
C HIS A 11 8.24 0.17 -0.17
N ALA A 12 9.53 -0.05 -0.40
CA ALA A 12 10.56 0.16 0.63
C ALA A 12 10.95 1.62 0.80
N ASN A 13 11.50 1.97 1.96
CA ASN A 13 11.97 3.33 2.24
C ASN A 13 13.01 3.77 1.19
N GLY A 14 12.83 4.95 0.60
CA GLY A 14 13.70 5.50 -0.44
C GLY A 14 13.53 4.90 -1.85
N PHE A 15 12.63 3.95 -2.05
CA PHE A 15 12.35 3.33 -3.35
C PHE A 15 10.87 3.50 -3.70
N PRO A 16 10.47 4.57 -4.44
CA PRO A 16 9.08 4.81 -4.83
C PRO A 16 8.45 3.62 -5.55
N SER A 17 7.12 3.53 -5.55
CA SER A 17 6.40 2.38 -6.12
C SER A 17 6.77 2.10 -7.58
N GLY A 18 7.02 3.15 -8.38
CA GLY A 18 7.51 3.03 -9.75
C GLY A 18 8.80 2.21 -9.93
N THR A 19 9.64 2.09 -8.90
CA THR A 19 10.85 1.22 -8.90
C THR A 19 10.48 -0.25 -9.11
N TYR A 20 9.29 -0.65 -8.69
CA TYR A 20 8.78 -2.02 -8.76
C TYR A 20 7.99 -2.30 -10.04
N GLY A 21 7.97 -1.37 -11.01
CA GLY A 21 7.07 -1.45 -12.18
C GLY A 21 7.14 -2.77 -12.97
N LYS A 22 8.32 -3.41 -13.06
CA LYS A 22 8.44 -4.74 -13.70
C LYS A 22 7.66 -5.83 -12.95
N LEU A 23 7.69 -5.81 -11.61
CA LEU A 23 6.94 -6.73 -10.76
C LEU A 23 5.44 -6.41 -10.81
N LEU A 24 5.08 -5.13 -10.63
CA LEU A 24 3.68 -4.70 -10.60
C LEU A 24 2.96 -5.07 -11.90
N ARG A 25 3.61 -4.89 -13.06
CA ARG A 25 3.05 -5.26 -14.36
C ARG A 25 2.82 -6.76 -14.55
N ILE A 26 3.54 -7.62 -13.82
CA ILE A 26 3.26 -9.06 -13.81
C ILE A 26 2.01 -9.33 -12.98
N LEU A 27 1.88 -8.68 -11.82
CA LEU A 27 0.74 -8.83 -10.91
C LEU A 27 -0.57 -8.27 -11.49
N GLU A 28 -0.49 -7.19 -12.28
CA GLU A 28 -1.64 -6.59 -12.99
C GLU A 28 -2.34 -7.56 -13.97
N ASN A 29 -1.72 -8.70 -14.33
CA ASN A 29 -2.38 -9.71 -15.14
C ASN A 29 -3.47 -10.48 -14.35
N GLU A 30 -3.33 -10.55 -13.03
CA GLU A 30 -4.17 -11.36 -12.14
C GLU A 30 -4.97 -10.50 -11.15
N TYR A 31 -4.44 -9.36 -10.73
CA TYR A 31 -5.01 -8.50 -9.69
C TYR A 31 -5.25 -7.08 -10.18
N ASP A 32 -6.19 -6.39 -9.53
CA ASP A 32 -6.32 -4.94 -9.65
C ASP A 32 -5.32 -4.29 -8.68
N VAL A 33 -4.12 -3.98 -9.19
CA VAL A 33 -3.00 -3.51 -8.37
C VAL A 33 -3.13 -2.02 -8.07
N ILE A 34 -3.04 -1.66 -6.79
CA ILE A 34 -2.99 -0.27 -6.31
C ILE A 34 -1.74 -0.06 -5.46
N ALA A 35 -1.17 1.15 -5.51
CA ALA A 35 0.00 1.51 -4.71
C ALA A 35 0.04 3.02 -4.45
N ILE A 36 0.51 3.41 -3.28
CA ILE A 36 0.95 4.78 -3.02
C ILE A 36 2.33 4.97 -3.65
N GLU A 37 2.48 6.00 -4.50
CA GLU A 37 3.74 6.23 -5.20
C GLU A 37 4.89 6.60 -4.23
N LYS A 38 4.61 7.46 -3.25
CA LYS A 38 5.55 7.88 -2.21
C LYS A 38 4.84 8.16 -0.89
N PHE A 39 5.12 7.36 0.13
CA PHE A 39 4.68 7.63 1.51
C PHE A 39 5.27 8.93 2.08
N GLY A 40 4.53 9.57 3.00
CA GLY A 40 5.01 10.71 3.80
C GLY A 40 5.21 12.01 3.03
N HIS A 41 4.71 12.09 1.80
CA HIS A 41 4.76 13.30 0.97
C HIS A 41 3.44 14.07 0.97
N ASP A 42 2.36 13.47 1.46
CA ASP A 42 1.11 14.17 1.72
C ASP A 42 1.20 14.91 3.07
N PRO A 43 1.05 16.25 3.10
CA PRO A 43 1.12 17.05 4.33
C PRO A 43 0.12 16.64 5.42
N ARG A 44 -0.94 15.90 5.08
CA ARG A 44 -1.91 15.36 6.04
C ARG A 44 -1.34 14.23 6.89
N TYR A 45 -0.26 13.58 6.43
CA TYR A 45 0.38 12.45 7.09
C TYR A 45 1.88 12.72 7.30
N PRO A 46 2.26 13.71 8.13
CA PRO A 46 3.66 13.99 8.40
C PRO A 46 4.34 12.78 9.04
N VAL A 47 5.56 12.45 8.60
CA VAL A 47 6.33 11.34 9.15
C VAL A 47 6.61 11.57 10.63
N ASP A 48 6.25 10.59 11.45
CA ASP A 48 6.42 10.61 12.90
C ASP A 48 7.31 9.46 13.40
N GLU A 49 7.62 9.50 14.69
CA GLU A 49 8.32 8.40 15.36
C GLU A 49 7.44 7.14 15.30
N ASN A 50 7.97 6.06 14.71
CA ASN A 50 7.28 4.77 14.48
C ASN A 50 6.25 4.73 13.33
N TRP A 51 6.22 5.73 12.45
CA TRP A 51 5.44 5.71 11.20
C TRP A 51 3.92 5.55 11.36
N SER A 52 3.36 5.96 12.51
CA SER A 52 1.92 5.81 12.77
C SER A 52 1.08 6.60 11.76
N ASN A 53 1.56 7.76 11.32
CA ASN A 53 0.89 8.56 10.30
C ASN A 53 0.97 7.93 8.90
N LEU A 54 2.04 7.19 8.59
CA LEU A 54 2.14 6.47 7.31
C LEU A 54 1.22 5.24 7.28
N VAL A 55 0.98 4.60 8.43
CA VAL A 55 -0.05 3.56 8.55
C VAL A 55 -1.44 4.16 8.31
N LYS A 56 -1.73 5.35 8.83
CA LYS A 56 -3.00 6.06 8.54
C LYS A 56 -3.12 6.44 7.06
N GLU A 57 -2.04 6.93 6.45
CA GLU A 57 -1.99 7.22 5.01
C GLU A 57 -2.37 5.97 4.20
N LEU A 58 -1.77 4.83 4.53
CA LEU A 58 -2.05 3.54 3.91
C LEU A 58 -3.51 3.11 4.07
N ILE A 59 -4.03 3.13 5.30
CA ILE A 59 -5.42 2.73 5.60
C ILE A 59 -6.38 3.61 4.79
N ASN A 60 -6.22 4.93 4.85
CA ASN A 60 -7.12 5.86 4.16
C ASN A 60 -7.04 5.69 2.63
N PHE A 61 -5.85 5.39 2.10
CA PHE A 61 -5.69 5.08 0.68
C PHE A 61 -6.44 3.80 0.30
N ILE A 62 -6.31 2.72 1.06
CA ILE A 62 -7.02 1.46 0.79
C ILE A 62 -8.54 1.69 0.84
N GLU A 63 -9.05 2.33 1.88
CA GLU A 63 -10.49 2.60 2.04
C GLU A 63 -11.08 3.49 0.95
N SER A 64 -10.24 4.36 0.36
CA SER A 64 -10.65 5.21 -0.76
C SER A 64 -10.69 4.45 -2.10
N ASN A 65 -10.05 3.28 -2.19
CA ASN A 65 -9.93 2.50 -3.43
C ASN A 65 -10.67 1.15 -3.38
N SER A 66 -11.03 0.64 -2.20
CA SER A 66 -11.78 -0.60 -2.03
C SER A 66 -12.71 -0.54 -0.82
N SER A 67 -13.94 -1.03 -0.99
CA SER A 67 -14.89 -1.30 0.10
C SER A 67 -14.84 -2.75 0.60
N GLU A 68 -14.11 -3.62 -0.10
CA GLU A 68 -13.96 -5.05 0.20
C GLU A 68 -12.54 -5.35 0.71
N PRO A 69 -12.32 -6.49 1.40
CA PRO A 69 -10.99 -6.94 1.78
C PRO A 69 -10.01 -7.00 0.60
N ILE A 70 -8.75 -6.66 0.86
CA ILE A 70 -7.68 -6.61 -0.14
C ILE A 70 -6.50 -7.50 0.24
N ILE A 71 -5.66 -7.84 -0.74
CA ILE A 71 -4.38 -8.50 -0.50
C ILE A 71 -3.30 -7.44 -0.27
N GLY A 72 -2.69 -7.44 0.92
CA GLY A 72 -1.60 -6.52 1.25
C GLY A 72 -0.23 -7.14 1.01
N VAL A 73 0.59 -6.52 0.16
CA VAL A 73 2.00 -6.89 -0.07
C VAL A 73 2.89 -5.69 0.28
N GLY A 74 4.00 -5.91 0.98
CA GLY A 74 4.92 -4.83 1.30
C GLY A 74 6.38 -5.27 1.41
N HIS A 75 7.30 -4.40 1.00
CA HIS A 75 8.74 -4.64 1.08
C HIS A 75 9.39 -3.73 2.13
N SER A 76 10.19 -4.30 3.05
CA SER A 76 10.89 -3.57 4.12
C SER A 76 9.93 -2.66 4.91
N MET A 77 10.12 -1.33 4.89
CA MET A 77 9.19 -0.34 5.46
C MET A 77 7.74 -0.62 5.05
N GLY A 78 7.47 -0.82 3.76
CA GLY A 78 6.13 -1.11 3.28
C GLY A 78 5.54 -2.39 3.88
N GLY A 79 6.36 -3.41 4.15
CA GLY A 79 5.92 -4.63 4.83
C GLY A 79 5.46 -4.36 6.26
N VAL A 80 6.21 -3.52 6.99
CA VAL A 80 5.85 -3.09 8.35
C VAL A 80 4.56 -2.27 8.32
N LEU A 81 4.42 -1.32 7.40
CA LEU A 81 3.21 -0.51 7.27
C LEU A 81 1.98 -1.38 6.96
N THR A 82 2.09 -2.31 6.00
CA THR A 82 1.01 -3.24 5.64
C THR A 82 0.62 -4.13 6.83
N PHE A 83 1.60 -4.65 7.58
CA PHE A 83 1.33 -5.44 8.78
C PHE A 83 0.57 -4.64 9.85
N LEU A 84 1.03 -3.42 10.15
CA LEU A 84 0.39 -2.55 11.13
C LEU A 84 -1.00 -2.10 10.68
N ALA A 85 -1.21 -1.86 9.38
CA ALA A 85 -2.51 -1.55 8.82
C ALA A 85 -3.49 -2.71 8.99
N ALA A 86 -3.07 -3.94 8.65
CA ALA A 86 -3.89 -5.14 8.84
C ALA A 86 -4.20 -5.40 10.32
N TYR A 87 -3.28 -5.10 11.24
CA TYR A 87 -3.54 -5.19 12.67
C TYR A 87 -4.60 -4.18 13.15
N GLN A 88 -4.59 -2.95 12.62
CA GLN A 88 -5.56 -1.92 12.99
C GLN A 88 -6.92 -2.10 12.32
N ARG A 89 -6.94 -2.61 11.08
CA ARG A 89 -8.11 -2.73 10.20
C ARG A 89 -8.06 -4.09 9.48
N PRO A 90 -8.42 -5.19 10.16
CA PRO A 90 -8.36 -6.54 9.61
C PRO A 90 -9.45 -6.82 8.56
#